data_AF-A0A923X874-F1
#
_entry.id   AF-A0A923X874-F1
#
_cell.length_a   1.000
_cell.length_b   1.000
_cell.length_c   1.000
_cell.angle_alpha   90.00
_cell.angle_beta   90.00
_cell.angle_gamma   90.00
#
_symmetry.space_group_name_H-M   'P 1'
#
loop_
_entity.id
_entity.type
_entity.pdbx_description
1 polymer ?
#
loop_
_entity_poly.entity_id
_entity_poly.type
_entity_poly.pdbx_seq_one_letter_code
_entity_poly.pdbx_strand_id
1 'polypeptide(L)'
;MKLISKFSSQLEAQIVSQSLIARGIRCEVHGAKEYSSFVVGGDLGSFELFVEEDKYNEAFEIIRAQRVTAAPTEQIHHEPKSYLKKAVIFSLLAAVMIPVVFNYVAFVNLKAYLTTEPNPGKRIWAFIFVLLLQIPTILILGLIIKNYA
;
A
#
# COMPACT_ATOMS: atom_id res chain seq x y z
N MET A 1 1.81 -25.70 17.86
CA MET A 1 1.30 -25.26 16.53
C MET A 1 2.44 -24.58 15.82
N LYS A 2 2.81 -25.00 14.62
CA LYS A 2 4.00 -24.55 13.89
C LYS A 2 3.61 -23.98 12.53
N LEU A 3 4.22 -22.85 12.18
CA LEU A 3 4.03 -22.20 10.88
C LEU A 3 4.57 -23.08 9.75
N ILE A 4 3.75 -23.35 8.75
CA ILE A 4 4.14 -24.15 7.58
C ILE A 4 4.39 -23.32 6.33
N SER A 5 3.54 -22.32 6.08
CA SER A 5 3.62 -21.51 4.87
C SER A 5 2.87 -20.19 5.02
N LYS A 6 3.28 -19.21 4.22
CA LYS A 6 2.59 -17.93 4.04
C LYS A 6 1.94 -17.87 2.66
N PHE A 7 0.79 -17.21 2.59
CA PHE A 7 -0.04 -17.03 1.40
C PHE A 7 -0.41 -15.56 1.25
N SER A 8 -0.47 -15.09 0.00
CA SER A 8 -0.86 -13.72 -0.33
C SER A 8 -2.37 -13.53 -0.49
N SER A 9 -3.13 -14.62 -0.59
CA SER A 9 -4.58 -14.64 -0.76
C SER A 9 -5.26 -15.44 0.34
N GLN A 10 -6.41 -14.94 0.81
CA GLN A 10 -7.22 -15.63 1.82
C GLN A 10 -7.80 -16.91 1.22
N LEU A 11 -8.27 -16.84 -0.02
CA LEU A 11 -8.83 -17.98 -0.73
C LEU A 11 -7.82 -19.11 -0.85
N GLU A 12 -6.59 -18.80 -1.27
CA GLU A 12 -5.52 -19.80 -1.40
C GLU A 12 -5.20 -20.47 -0.05
N ALA A 13 -5.07 -19.66 1.01
CA ALA A 13 -4.84 -20.18 2.36
C ALA A 13 -5.98 -21.10 2.84
N GLN A 14 -7.23 -20.78 2.49
CA GLN A 14 -8.40 -21.60 2.84
C GLN A 14 -8.50 -22.89 2.03
N ILE A 15 -8.15 -22.87 0.74
CA ILE A 15 -8.14 -24.09 -0.09
C ILE A 15 -7.11 -25.07 0.45
N VAL A 16 -5.91 -24.59 0.78
CA VAL A 16 -4.85 -25.44 1.34
C VAL A 16 -5.24 -25.95 2.73
N SER A 17 -5.85 -25.11 3.58
CA SER A 17 -6.31 -25.54 4.90
C SER A 17 -7.38 -26.63 4.81
N GLN A 18 -8.37 -26.47 3.93
CA GLN A 18 -9.39 -27.50 3.71
C GLN A 18 -8.79 -28.82 3.20
N SER A 19 -7.76 -28.75 2.33
CA SER A 19 -7.08 -29.94 1.85
C SER A 19 -6.34 -30.71 2.94
N LEU A 20 -5.73 -30.00 3.89
CA LEU A 20 -5.08 -30.61 5.06
C LEU A 20 -6.11 -31.21 6.03
N ILE A 21 -7.20 -30.49 6.29
CA ILE A 21 -8.30 -30.97 7.15
C ILE A 21 -8.93 -32.24 6.57
N ALA A 22 -9.13 -32.31 5.25
CA ALA A 22 -9.66 -33.49 4.57
C ALA A 22 -8.76 -34.74 4.73
N ARG A 23 -7.47 -34.54 5.03
CA ARG A 23 -6.49 -35.60 5.30
C ARG A 23 -6.29 -35.85 6.80
N GLY A 24 -7.13 -35.25 7.65
CA GLY A 24 -7.09 -35.43 9.09
C GLY A 24 -6.02 -34.60 9.81
N ILE A 25 -5.42 -33.61 9.14
CA ILE A 25 -4.43 -32.72 9.74
C ILE A 25 -5.13 -31.44 10.19
N ARG A 26 -5.11 -31.17 11.50
CA ARG A 26 -5.65 -29.91 12.04
C ARG A 26 -4.74 -28.74 11.67
N CYS A 27 -5.34 -27.67 11.18
CA CYS A 27 -4.64 -26.45 10.80
C CYS A 27 -5.46 -25.20 11.11
N GLU A 28 -4.76 -24.09 11.32
CA GLU A 28 -5.35 -22.77 11.54
C GLU A 28 -4.77 -21.76 10.55
N VAL A 29 -5.61 -20.90 9.99
CA VAL A 29 -5.19 -19.79 9.12
C VAL A 29 -5.30 -18.51 9.93
N HIS A 30 -4.19 -17.83 10.14
CA HIS A 30 -4.11 -16.53 10.81
C HIS A 30 -3.70 -15.49 9.78
N GLY A 31 -4.31 -14.31 9.79
CA GLY A 31 -3.93 -13.27 8.85
C GLY A 31 -4.95 -12.15 8.74
N ALA A 32 -4.51 -11.02 8.21
CA ALA A 32 -5.35 -9.88 7.93
C ALA A 32 -5.22 -9.48 6.46
N LYS A 33 -6.34 -9.05 5.88
CA LYS A 33 -6.30 -8.37 4.58
C LYS A 33 -5.53 -7.07 4.72
N GLU A 34 -4.73 -6.72 3.71
CA GLU A 34 -4.11 -5.41 3.68
C GLU A 34 -5.17 -4.31 3.53
N TYR A 35 -4.96 -3.15 4.16
CA TYR A 35 -5.84 -1.98 4.02
C TYR A 35 -6.06 -1.59 2.55
N SER A 36 -5.04 -1.76 1.71
CA SER A 36 -5.10 -1.59 0.25
C SER A 36 -6.16 -2.48 -0.41
N SER A 37 -6.35 -3.70 0.09
CA SER A 37 -7.31 -4.68 -0.43
C SER A 37 -8.75 -4.35 -0.06
N PHE A 38 -8.99 -3.75 1.11
CA PHE A 38 -10.32 -3.28 1.52
C PHE A 38 -10.84 -2.14 0.65
N VAL A 39 -9.96 -1.21 0.27
CA VAL A 39 -10.34 -0.04 -0.57
C VAL A 39 -10.56 -0.45 -2.03
N VAL A 40 -9.89 -1.51 -2.50
CA VAL A 40 -9.79 -1.84 -3.94
C VAL A 40 -10.54 -3.14 -4.30
N GLY A 41 -11.14 -3.83 -3.32
CA GLY A 41 -11.88 -5.08 -3.53
C GLY A 41 -10.98 -6.27 -3.91
N GLY A 42 -9.71 -6.24 -3.51
CA GLY A 42 -8.75 -7.32 -3.76
C GLY A 42 -8.75 -8.38 -2.67
N ASP A 43 -8.24 -9.57 -2.98
CA ASP A 43 -7.95 -10.62 -2.00
C ASP A 43 -6.44 -10.70 -1.72
N LEU A 44 -5.81 -9.55 -1.46
CA LEU A 44 -4.40 -9.48 -1.11
C LEU A 44 -4.25 -9.29 0.41
N GLY A 45 -3.38 -10.07 1.03
CA GLY A 45 -3.13 -10.04 2.46
C GLY A 45 -1.89 -10.84 2.83
N SER A 46 -1.62 -10.94 4.12
CA SER A 46 -0.63 -11.88 4.63
C SER A 46 -1.35 -12.91 5.48
N PHE A 47 -1.49 -14.13 4.94
CA PHE A 47 -2.14 -15.25 5.60
C PHE A 47 -1.11 -16.32 5.92
N GLU A 48 -1.01 -16.67 7.18
CA GLU A 48 -0.11 -17.64 7.75
C GLU A 48 -0.89 -18.89 8.10
N LEU A 49 -0.40 -20.05 7.64
CA LEU A 49 -1.00 -21.35 7.93
C LEU A 49 -0.18 -22.04 9.02
N PHE A 50 -0.85 -22.44 10.09
CA PHE A 50 -0.29 -23.17 11.21
C PHE A 50 -0.85 -24.60 11.24
N VAL A 51 -0.01 -25.56 11.62
CA VAL A 51 -0.36 -26.97 11.76
C VAL A 51 0.17 -27.52 13.08
N GLU A 52 -0.38 -28.63 13.54
CA GLU A 52 0.13 -29.34 14.72
C GLU A 52 1.58 -29.81 14.47
N GLU A 53 2.42 -29.77 15.51
CA GLU A 53 3.86 -30.00 15.37
C GLU A 53 4.22 -31.44 14.99
N ASP A 54 3.44 -32.39 15.49
CA ASP A 54 3.50 -33.82 15.19
C ASP A 54 3.20 -34.13 13.72
N LYS A 55 2.38 -33.29 13.06
CA LYS A 55 1.97 -33.44 11.66
C LYS A 55 2.68 -32.50 10.70
N TYR A 56 3.68 -31.74 11.16
CA TYR A 56 4.38 -30.73 10.35
C TYR A 56 4.99 -31.29 9.06
N ASN A 57 5.76 -32.39 9.15
CA ASN A 57 6.46 -32.96 8.00
C ASN A 57 5.48 -33.52 6.96
N GLU A 58 4.42 -34.17 7.43
CA GLU A 58 3.37 -34.72 6.57
C GLU A 58 2.63 -33.60 5.83
N ALA A 59 2.27 -32.53 6.54
CA ALA A 59 1.64 -31.36 5.95
C ALA A 59 2.58 -30.64 4.95
N PHE A 60 3.88 -30.57 5.23
CA PHE A 60 4.85 -29.90 4.37
C PHE A 60 4.97 -30.59 3.02
N GLU A 61 5.07 -31.92 3.01
CA GLU A 61 5.13 -32.70 1.77
C GLU A 61 3.85 -32.57 0.93
N ILE A 62 2.68 -32.50 1.58
CA ILE A 62 1.39 -32.30 0.89
C ILE A 62 1.34 -30.93 0.20
N ILE A 63 1.71 -29.86 0.91
CA ILE A 63 1.72 -28.50 0.35
C ILE A 63 2.75 -28.41 -0.78
N ARG A 64 3.92 -29.02 -0.60
CA ARG A 64 4.97 -29.05 -1.62
C ARG A 64 4.50 -29.77 -2.88
N ALA A 65 3.86 -30.94 -2.75
CA ALA A 65 3.30 -31.66 -3.88
C ALA A 65 2.21 -30.85 -4.59
N GLN A 66 1.34 -30.16 -3.84
CA GLN A 66 0.30 -29.29 -4.43
C GLN A 66 0.88 -28.11 -5.20
N ARG A 67 1.94 -27.48 -4.69
CA ARG A 67 2.61 -26.35 -5.39
C ARG A 67 3.36 -26.78 -6.65
N VAL A 68 3.86 -28.01 -6.70
CA VAL A 68 4.53 -28.56 -7.90
C VAL A 68 3.51 -29.02 -8.96
N THR A 69 2.31 -29.43 -8.53
CA THR A 69 1.25 -29.92 -9.43
C THR A 69 0.26 -28.81 -9.81
N ALA A 70 0.25 -27.68 -9.10
CA ALA A 70 -0.47 -26.48 -9.51
C ALA A 70 0.15 -26.00 -10.82
N ALA A 71 -0.59 -26.19 -11.91
CA ALA A 71 -0.37 -25.53 -13.21
C ALA A 71 0.01 -24.06 -12.98
N PRO A 72 0.88 -23.48 -13.83
CA PRO A 72 1.53 -22.20 -13.56
C PRO A 72 0.49 -21.23 -13.06
N THR A 73 0.64 -20.83 -11.78
CA THR A 73 -0.20 -19.87 -11.06
C THR A 73 -0.83 -18.97 -12.10
N GLU A 74 -2.13 -19.15 -12.38
CA GLU A 74 -2.84 -18.24 -13.26
C GLU A 74 -2.48 -16.87 -12.71
N GLN A 75 -1.66 -16.13 -13.47
CA GLN A 75 -1.31 -14.77 -13.12
C GLN A 75 -2.67 -14.14 -13.00
N ILE A 76 -3.12 -13.88 -11.76
CA ILE A 76 -4.41 -13.28 -11.47
C ILE A 76 -4.49 -12.17 -12.49
N HIS A 77 -5.35 -12.36 -13.51
CA HIS A 77 -5.45 -11.44 -14.62
C HIS A 77 -6.08 -10.21 -13.97
N HIS A 78 -5.23 -9.37 -13.40
CA HIS A 78 -5.61 -8.08 -12.91
C HIS A 78 -6.13 -7.40 -14.16
N GLU A 79 -7.45 -7.28 -14.25
CA GLU A 79 -8.08 -6.64 -15.39
C GLU A 79 -7.30 -5.34 -15.66
N PRO A 80 -6.93 -5.01 -16.90
CA PRO A 80 -6.18 -3.80 -17.21
C PRO A 80 -6.83 -2.54 -16.61
N LYS A 81 -8.16 -2.59 -16.42
CA LYS A 81 -8.97 -1.59 -15.70
C LYS A 81 -8.54 -1.36 -14.25
N SER A 82 -8.06 -2.37 -13.54
CA SER A 82 -7.54 -2.27 -12.16
C SER A 82 -6.24 -1.46 -12.10
N TYR A 83 -5.32 -1.65 -13.05
CA TYR A 83 -4.11 -0.83 -13.14
C TYR A 83 -4.41 0.63 -13.47
N LEU A 84 -5.36 0.87 -14.37
CA LEU A 84 -5.80 2.24 -14.70
C LEU A 84 -6.42 2.94 -13.48
N LYS A 85 -7.29 2.25 -12.72
CA LYS A 85 -7.85 2.78 -11.47
C LYS A 85 -6.74 3.11 -10.44
N LYS A 86 -5.76 2.22 -10.27
CA LYS A 86 -4.61 2.47 -9.38
C LYS A 86 -3.82 3.69 -9.84
N ALA A 87 -3.50 3.79 -11.13
CA ALA A 87 -2.77 4.92 -11.68
C ALA A 87 -3.51 6.25 -11.47
N VAL A 88 -4.82 6.28 -11.69
CA VAL A 88 -5.65 7.47 -11.45
C VAL A 88 -5.65 7.87 -9.97
N ILE A 89 -5.86 6.92 -9.06
CA ILE A 89 -5.86 7.19 -7.62
C ILE A 89 -4.49 7.70 -7.14
N PHE A 90 -3.39 7.04 -7.54
CA PHE A 90 -2.05 7.47 -7.17
C PHE A 90 -1.68 8.81 -7.81
N SER A 91 -2.13 9.08 -9.04
CA SER A 91 -1.91 10.37 -9.69
C SER A 91 -2.65 11.51 -8.98
N LEU A 92 -3.89 11.27 -8.53
CA LEU A 92 -4.65 12.24 -7.74
C LEU A 92 -4.00 12.48 -6.38
N LEU A 93 -3.58 11.41 -5.69
CA LEU A 93 -2.89 11.50 -4.41
C LEU A 93 -1.57 12.26 -4.54
N ALA A 94 -0.77 11.97 -5.59
CA ALA A 94 0.48 12.66 -5.87
C ALA A 94 0.27 14.15 -6.16
N ALA A 95 -0.78 14.49 -6.93
CA ALA A 95 -1.12 15.88 -7.26
C ALA A 95 -1.41 16.74 -6.01
N VAL A 96 -1.83 16.12 -4.90
CA VAL A 96 -2.06 16.82 -3.62
C VAL A 96 -0.85 16.71 -2.69
N MET A 97 -0.32 15.49 -2.50
CA MET A 97 0.73 15.22 -1.52
C MET A 97 2.06 15.89 -1.87
N ILE A 98 2.46 15.90 -3.16
CA ILE A 98 3.72 16.52 -3.58
C ILE A 98 3.72 18.02 -3.25
N PRO A 99 2.72 18.82 -3.70
CA PRO A 99 2.62 20.22 -3.29
C PRO A 99 2.67 20.44 -1.77
N VAL A 100 1.91 19.66 -1.00
CA VAL A 100 1.81 19.84 0.45
C VAL A 100 3.17 19.64 1.13
N VAL A 101 3.88 18.56 0.79
CA VAL A 101 5.18 18.23 1.39
C VAL A 101 6.23 19.27 1.01
N PHE A 102 6.33 19.63 -0.28
CA PHE A 102 7.32 20.61 -0.72
C PHE A 102 7.03 22.01 -0.20
N ASN A 103 5.76 22.40 -0.07
CA ASN A 103 5.37 23.67 0.53
C ASN A 103 5.74 23.71 2.02
N TYR A 104 5.47 22.64 2.76
CA TYR A 104 5.87 22.54 4.16
C TYR A 104 7.38 22.72 4.33
N VAL A 105 8.19 21.98 3.55
CA VAL A 105 9.66 22.08 3.58
C VAL A 105 10.13 23.49 3.18
N ALA A 106 9.50 24.11 2.18
CA ALA A 106 9.81 25.48 1.78
C ALA A 106 9.54 26.48 2.93
N PHE A 107 8.43 26.35 3.66
CA PHE A 107 8.13 27.19 4.82
C PHE A 107 9.10 26.98 5.98
N VAL A 108 9.52 25.75 6.26
CA VAL A 108 10.54 25.46 7.28
C VAL A 108 11.85 26.16 6.95
N ASN A 109 12.30 26.07 5.70
CA ASN A 109 13.52 26.75 5.25
C ASN A 109 13.37 28.28 5.24
N LEU A 110 12.21 28.79 4.83
CA LEU A 110 11.91 30.23 4.90
C LEU A 110 11.96 30.73 6.35
N LYS A 111 11.39 30.00 7.31
CA LYS A 111 11.46 30.33 8.73
C LYS A 111 12.91 30.34 9.24
N ALA A 112 13.72 29.36 8.84
CA ALA A 112 15.14 29.33 9.18
C ALA A 112 15.89 30.54 8.57
N TYR A 113 15.61 30.90 7.32
CA TYR A 113 16.20 32.09 6.69
C TYR A 113 15.78 33.39 7.40
N LEU A 114 14.49 33.56 7.72
CA LEU A 114 13.97 34.75 8.39
C LEU A 114 14.53 34.95 9.80
N THR A 115 14.90 33.87 10.49
CA THR A 115 15.49 33.94 11.83
C THR A 115 17.00 34.21 11.80
N THR A 116 17.68 33.86 10.71
CA THR A 116 19.15 33.96 10.59
C THR A 116 19.64 35.20 9.84
N GLU A 117 18.91 35.69 8.84
CA GLU A 117 19.32 36.85 8.04
C GLU A 117 19.18 38.14 8.84
N PRO A 118 20.21 38.97 9.10
CA PRO A 118 20.06 40.19 9.89
C PRO A 118 19.34 41.33 9.17
N ASN A 119 19.31 41.35 7.83
CA ASN A 119 18.75 42.46 7.07
C ASN A 119 17.21 42.33 6.88
N PRO A 120 16.40 43.26 7.42
CA PRO A 120 14.94 43.18 7.33
C PRO A 120 14.41 43.35 5.89
N GLY A 121 15.09 44.13 5.04
CA GLY A 121 14.68 44.30 3.63
C GLY A 121 14.80 43.00 2.84
N LYS A 122 15.88 42.24 3.05
CA LYS A 122 16.07 40.93 2.41
C LYS A 122 15.08 39.89 2.93
N ARG A 123 14.76 39.91 4.23
CA ARG A 123 13.72 39.07 4.83
C ARG A 123 12.36 39.27 4.16
N ILE A 124 11.93 40.53 4.03
CA ILE A 124 10.63 40.89 3.43
C ILE A 124 10.60 40.47 1.96
N TRP A 125 11.66 40.74 1.20
CA TRP A 125 11.75 40.35 -0.20
C TRP A 125 11.69 38.83 -0.39
N ALA A 126 12.46 38.07 0.39
CA ALA A 126 12.44 36.61 0.34
C ALA A 126 11.07 36.04 0.72
N PHE A 127 10.41 36.62 1.74
CA PHE A 127 9.08 36.22 2.14
C PHE A 127 8.04 36.45 1.03
N ILE A 128 8.00 37.65 0.45
CA ILE A 128 7.09 37.99 -0.65
C ILE A 128 7.36 37.09 -1.86
N PHE A 129 8.63 36.87 -2.19
CA PHE A 129 9.02 36.05 -3.33
C PHE A 129 8.56 34.59 -3.18
N VAL A 130 8.79 33.98 -2.01
CA VAL A 130 8.31 32.61 -1.75
C VAL A 130 6.79 32.56 -1.76
N LEU A 131 6.10 33.57 -1.22
CA LEU A 131 4.65 33.62 -1.20
C LEU A 131 4.06 33.75 -2.63
N LEU A 132 4.70 34.53 -3.50
CA LEU A 132 4.32 34.62 -4.92
C LEU A 132 4.50 33.28 -5.65
N LEU A 133 5.58 32.54 -5.36
CA LEU A 133 5.81 31.21 -5.93
C LEU A 133 4.78 30.17 -5.49
N GLN A 134 4.03 30.42 -4.43
CA GLN A 134 2.96 29.54 -3.95
C GLN A 134 1.62 29.75 -4.67
N ILE A 135 1.44 30.88 -5.37
CA ILE A 135 0.19 31.23 -6.06
C ILE A 135 -0.24 30.15 -7.08
N PRO A 136 0.63 29.64 -7.99
CA PRO A 136 0.24 28.62 -8.95
C PRO A 136 -0.25 27.35 -8.26
N THR A 137 0.41 26.96 -7.18
CA THR A 137 0.08 25.78 -6.38
C THR A 137 -1.30 25.90 -5.74
N ILE A 138 -1.62 27.07 -5.18
CA ILE A 138 -2.93 27.38 -4.58
C ILE A 138 -4.02 27.43 -5.66
N LEU A 139 -3.73 28.02 -6.82
CA LEU A 139 -4.68 28.07 -7.95
C LEU A 139 -5.01 26.67 -8.48
N ILE A 140 -4.01 25.80 -8.62
CA ILE A 140 -4.21 24.42 -9.06
C ILE A 140 -5.05 23.65 -8.04
N LEU A 141 -4.72 23.72 -6.74
CA LEU A 141 -5.51 23.11 -5.68
C LEU A 141 -6.95 23.64 -5.64
N GLY A 142 -7.15 24.96 -5.79
CA GLY A 142 -8.46 25.59 -5.83
C GLY A 142 -9.31 25.17 -7.03
N LEU A 143 -8.70 25.03 -8.22
CA LEU A 143 -9.38 24.52 -9.41
C LEU A 143 -9.75 23.04 -9.27
N ILE A 144 -8.89 22.22 -8.67
CA ILE A 144 -9.19 20.82 -8.37
C ILE A 144 -10.38 20.74 -7.41
N ILE A 145 -10.38 21.51 -6.32
CA ILE A 145 -11.50 21.50 -5.37
C ILE A 145 -12.78 21.96 -6.05
N LYS A 146 -12.77 23.06 -6.82
CA LYS A 146 -13.96 23.59 -7.48
C LYS A 146 -14.56 22.63 -8.54
N ASN A 147 -13.73 21.87 -9.24
CA ASN A 147 -14.19 20.98 -10.31
C ASN A 147 -14.61 19.59 -9.82
N TYR A 148 -14.21 19.19 -8.61
CA TYR A 148 -14.44 17.84 -8.07
C TYR A 148 -15.22 17.82 -6.74
N ALA A 149 -15.57 18.98 -6.16
CA ALA A 149 -16.49 19.13 -5.02
C ALA A 149 -17.86 19.64 -5.50
#